data_AF-E3PUP5-F1
#
_entry.id   AF-E3PUP5-F1
#
_cell.length_a   1.000
_cell.length_b   1.000
_cell.length_c   1.000
_cell.angle_alpha   90.00
_cell.angle_beta   90.00
_cell.angle_gamma   90.00
#
_symmetry.space_group_name_H-M   'P 1'
#
loop_
_entity.id
_entity.type
_entity.pdbx_description
1 polymer ?
#
loop_
_entity_poly.entity_id
_entity_poly.type
_entity_poly.pdbx_seq_one_letter_code
_entity_poly.pdbx_strand_id
1 'polypeptide(L)'
;MKKYKKLIALSMMTAMLTSPAISFADSNMVGMDNGVLDSKLTVPAVIEQRELTKRDLEAIDYAKAIMKDYFGTELKSEDYILDVFYSSDYNDEQFPKDKNFRENISVSFMPKSENGGGGAYVAYYEDNKEIISVSNMNIDYEAKRKMTKEKGHEIAKEFLKDKTDLDLSQFTYKVFEESPYNQEYVMGDYYYQRVHEGIEYDGDFISVSVDLSTGKVVSFYQNYTKSLKFPDATPKLTAEEALKIAKEKFTSELKYVTSPSDEKRAIPVYIIDTAFGDAVDAHTKNIYYFGGPVTIEKFNMTPDEVSNLTKDIKPIEFKAENKGQAVEAANMLLKEVYGVELTPKVEYSEYDPNNVYVTYKDTKAKLEYYVSINISDNKVLFMGRMPMYIEGMPYDMPTNQKPVINYKQAYEMAIKELAKIAPEQLKQVDFEQVNYVYESNPYTPAEYYFTFPRKVESAEFQEQFIDIRINGVTKTVESMGIYWDDKKTFDSLEGLIKPEQAMEKFLSDKSMQLRYTLDYNQTQKTGEPVIKLIYSLVSKDGHYSGSYIDAKTGKYIDYPVMYAEPAVAP
;
A
#
# COMPACT_ATOMS: atom_id res chain seq x y z
N MET A 1 40.72 -26.76 20.70
CA MET A 1 40.04 -25.53 21.16
C MET A 1 39.90 -24.58 19.98
N LYS A 2 38.81 -24.71 19.21
CA LYS A 2 38.42 -23.80 18.13
C LYS A 2 37.07 -23.19 18.54
N LYS A 3 37.00 -21.87 18.71
CA LYS A 3 35.75 -21.13 18.94
C LYS A 3 35.27 -20.63 17.57
N TYR A 4 34.24 -21.28 17.02
CA TYR A 4 33.49 -20.76 15.89
C TYR A 4 32.54 -19.66 16.38
N LYS A 5 32.62 -18.49 15.76
CA LYS A 5 31.66 -17.39 15.90
C LYS A 5 30.34 -17.82 15.23
N LYS A 6 29.23 -17.72 15.94
CA LYS A 6 27.87 -17.88 15.40
C LYS A 6 27.60 -16.71 14.43
N LEU A 7 27.29 -17.02 13.16
CA LEU A 7 26.50 -16.14 12.30
C LEU A 7 25.02 -16.35 12.69
N ILE A 8 24.31 -15.27 12.98
CA ILE A 8 22.86 -15.26 13.14
C ILE A 8 22.33 -14.53 11.90
N ALA A 9 21.63 -15.26 11.03
CA ALA A 9 20.76 -14.70 10.02
C ALA A 9 19.36 -14.67 10.63
N LEU A 10 18.79 -13.47 10.79
CA LEU A 10 17.47 -13.26 11.37
C LEU A 10 16.59 -12.66 10.27
N SER A 11 15.74 -13.48 9.65
CA SER A 11 14.68 -13.02 8.75
C SER A 11 13.48 -12.60 9.61
N MET A 12 13.27 -11.30 9.77
CA MET A 12 12.05 -10.75 10.38
C MET A 12 10.91 -10.86 9.37
N MET A 13 9.89 -11.66 9.68
CA MET A 13 8.59 -11.60 9.01
C MET A 13 7.67 -10.76 9.90
N THR A 14 7.71 -9.44 9.72
CA THR A 14 6.73 -8.51 10.29
C THR A 14 5.40 -8.73 9.58
N ALA A 15 4.50 -9.50 10.19
CA ALA A 15 3.10 -9.50 9.83
C ALA A 15 2.46 -8.19 10.33
N MET A 16 2.34 -7.20 9.45
CA MET A 16 1.40 -6.09 9.66
C MET A 16 -0.02 -6.65 9.57
N LEU A 17 -0.61 -6.99 10.70
CA LEU A 17 -2.04 -7.28 10.82
C LEU A 17 -2.73 -6.08 11.47
N THR A 18 -2.85 -5.01 10.68
CA THR A 18 -3.82 -3.93 10.93
C THR A 18 -4.46 -3.59 9.60
N SER A 19 -5.77 -3.89 9.50
CA SER A 19 -6.67 -3.68 8.36
C SER A 19 -6.56 -4.69 7.20
N PRO A 20 -7.56 -5.58 6.99
CA PRO A 20 -7.82 -6.13 5.66
C PRO A 20 -8.57 -5.06 4.85
N ALA A 21 -7.90 -3.94 4.59
CA ALA A 21 -8.26 -3.10 3.46
C ALA A 21 -7.62 -3.78 2.24
N ILE A 22 -8.48 -4.19 1.32
CA ILE A 22 -8.22 -4.80 0.02
C ILE A 22 -6.88 -4.32 -0.58
N SER A 23 -5.86 -5.18 -0.57
CA SER A 23 -4.84 -5.17 -1.62
C SER A 23 -5.07 -6.42 -2.46
N PHE A 24 -5.37 -6.22 -3.74
CA PHE A 24 -5.48 -7.28 -4.74
C PHE A 24 -4.25 -8.18 -4.68
N ALA A 25 -4.43 -9.42 -4.21
CA ALA A 25 -3.45 -10.47 -4.38
C ALA A 25 -3.80 -11.21 -5.67
N ASP A 26 -3.30 -10.74 -6.81
CA ASP A 26 -3.26 -11.57 -8.01
C ASP A 26 -2.21 -12.65 -7.81
N SER A 27 -2.66 -13.88 -7.95
CA SER A 27 -1.86 -15.08 -7.86
C SER A 27 -1.16 -15.35 -9.20
N ASN A 28 0.07 -14.85 -9.38
CA ASN A 28 0.95 -15.21 -10.50
C ASN A 28 2.28 -15.76 -9.98
N MET A 29 2.27 -17.02 -9.53
CA MET A 29 3.48 -17.82 -9.31
C MET A 29 3.51 -18.94 -10.35
N VAL A 30 3.86 -18.60 -11.60
CA VAL A 30 4.22 -19.59 -12.63
C VAL A 30 5.49 -19.11 -13.32
N GLY A 31 6.61 -19.77 -13.02
CA GLY A 31 7.85 -19.60 -13.78
C GLY A 31 9.12 -19.46 -12.94
N MET A 32 9.45 -20.45 -12.11
CA MET A 32 10.84 -20.69 -11.74
C MET A 32 11.25 -22.08 -12.18
N ASP A 33 12.11 -22.09 -13.21
CA ASP A 33 12.78 -23.25 -13.76
C ASP A 33 13.64 -23.92 -12.67
N ASN A 34 13.67 -25.26 -12.67
CA ASN A 34 14.25 -26.09 -11.62
C ASN A 34 15.78 -25.98 -11.56
N GLY A 35 16.28 -24.95 -10.86
CA GLY A 35 17.66 -24.90 -10.38
C GLY A 35 17.80 -25.66 -9.07
N VAL A 36 18.33 -26.89 -9.13
CA VAL A 36 18.60 -27.75 -7.97
C VAL A 36 19.54 -27.02 -6.98
N LEU A 37 18.95 -26.42 -5.94
CA LEU A 37 19.66 -25.98 -4.73
C LEU A 37 19.72 -27.14 -3.75
N ASP A 38 20.95 -27.57 -3.44
CA ASP A 38 21.30 -28.66 -2.53
C ASP A 38 20.68 -28.43 -1.13
N SER A 39 19.62 -29.18 -0.82
CA SER A 39 18.75 -29.03 0.34
C SER A 39 19.35 -29.59 1.65
N LYS A 40 20.50 -29.07 2.09
CA LYS A 40 21.17 -29.54 3.33
C LYS A 40 21.44 -28.47 4.38
N LEU A 41 20.64 -27.41 4.43
CA LEU A 41 20.60 -26.48 5.57
C LEU A 41 19.20 -26.44 6.17
N THR A 42 18.86 -27.46 6.95
CA THR A 42 17.79 -27.36 7.96
C THR A 42 18.39 -26.76 9.23
N VAL A 43 18.20 -25.46 9.41
CA VAL A 43 18.35 -24.82 10.72
C VAL A 43 16.94 -24.73 11.31
N PRO A 44 16.58 -25.53 12.32
CA PRO A 44 15.28 -25.36 12.97
C PRO A 44 15.26 -23.99 13.64
N ALA A 45 14.41 -23.09 13.14
CA ALA A 45 14.06 -21.88 13.87
C ALA A 45 13.30 -22.31 15.13
N VAL A 46 13.96 -22.26 16.28
CA VAL A 46 13.29 -22.39 17.57
C VAL A 46 12.55 -21.07 17.79
N ILE A 47 11.28 -21.03 17.41
CA ILE A 47 10.38 -19.93 17.78
C ILE A 47 10.01 -20.19 19.25
N GLU A 48 10.59 -19.41 20.18
CA GLU A 48 10.18 -19.46 21.59
C GLU A 48 8.75 -18.93 21.72
N GLN A 49 7.81 -19.81 22.06
CA GLN A 49 6.42 -19.44 22.31
C GLN A 49 6.33 -18.74 23.67
N ARG A 50 5.69 -17.56 23.73
CA ARG A 50 5.42 -16.87 25.00
C ARG A 50 4.57 -17.72 25.93
N GLU A 51 4.66 -17.49 27.23
CA GLU A 51 3.73 -18.09 28.18
C GLU A 51 2.28 -17.65 27.86
N LEU A 52 1.39 -18.62 27.74
CA LEU A 52 -0.03 -18.40 27.48
C LEU A 52 -0.75 -18.12 28.79
N THR A 53 -1.57 -17.08 28.79
CA THR A 53 -2.43 -16.73 29.93
C THR A 53 -3.66 -17.63 29.98
N LYS A 54 -4.37 -17.61 31.11
CA LYS A 54 -5.67 -18.31 31.22
C LYS A 54 -6.66 -17.84 30.13
N ARG A 55 -6.68 -16.53 29.84
CA ARG A 55 -7.53 -15.94 28.81
C ARG A 55 -7.17 -16.46 27.41
N ASP A 56 -5.86 -16.60 27.13
CA ASP A 56 -5.39 -17.17 25.86
C ASP A 56 -5.86 -18.62 25.71
N LEU A 57 -5.79 -19.43 26.77
CA LEU A 57 -6.24 -20.83 26.74
C LEU A 57 -7.75 -20.95 26.49
N GLU A 58 -8.56 -20.10 27.12
CA GLU A 58 -10.01 -20.06 26.90
C GLU A 58 -10.34 -19.68 25.44
N ALA A 59 -9.63 -18.69 24.88
CA ALA A 59 -9.75 -18.31 23.47
C ALA A 59 -9.35 -19.45 22.52
N ILE A 60 -8.24 -20.14 22.81
CA ILE A 60 -7.77 -21.29 22.04
C ILE A 60 -8.79 -22.43 22.05
N ASP A 61 -9.37 -22.76 23.21
CA ASP A 61 -10.36 -23.82 23.32
C ASP A 61 -11.65 -23.47 22.57
N TYR A 62 -12.08 -22.21 22.64
CA TYR A 62 -13.20 -21.73 21.82
C TYR A 62 -12.88 -21.84 20.32
N ALA A 63 -11.71 -21.39 19.89
CA ALA A 63 -11.28 -21.47 18.50
C ALA A 63 -11.22 -22.92 17.97
N LYS A 64 -10.74 -23.87 18.78
CA LYS A 64 -10.79 -25.31 18.43
C LYS A 64 -12.22 -25.83 18.26
N ALA A 65 -13.14 -25.40 19.12
CA ALA A 65 -14.55 -25.78 19.00
C ALA A 65 -15.16 -25.27 17.69
N ILE A 66 -14.85 -24.03 17.31
CA ILE A 66 -15.29 -23.45 16.03
C ILE A 66 -14.68 -24.20 14.85
N MET A 67 -13.38 -24.53 14.87
CA MET A 67 -12.73 -25.31 13.81
C MET A 67 -13.36 -26.70 13.63
N LYS A 68 -13.76 -27.33 14.74
CA LYS A 68 -14.47 -28.60 14.72
C LYS A 68 -15.90 -28.45 14.16
N ASP A 69 -16.62 -27.40 14.52
CA ASP A 69 -17.98 -27.17 14.02
C ASP A 69 -17.99 -26.76 12.53
N TYR A 70 -17.19 -25.77 12.15
CA TYR A 70 -17.19 -25.19 10.81
C TYR A 70 -16.57 -26.14 9.78
N PHE A 71 -15.49 -26.83 10.12
CA PHE A 71 -14.72 -27.64 9.17
C PHE A 71 -14.59 -29.12 9.54
N GLY A 72 -15.12 -29.55 10.70
CA GLY A 72 -14.90 -30.92 11.18
C GLY A 72 -13.45 -31.19 11.60
N THR A 73 -12.63 -30.15 11.79
CA THR A 73 -11.20 -30.28 12.05
C THR A 73 -10.91 -30.27 13.55
N GLU A 74 -10.28 -31.34 14.05
CA GLU A 74 -9.76 -31.39 15.41
C GLU A 74 -8.30 -30.93 15.45
N LEU A 75 -8.03 -29.80 16.10
CA LEU A 75 -6.69 -29.25 16.25
C LEU A 75 -6.05 -29.67 17.58
N LYS A 76 -4.85 -30.22 17.50
CA LYS A 76 -4.02 -30.57 18.66
C LYS A 76 -2.98 -29.49 18.88
N SER A 77 -3.02 -28.83 20.04
CA SER A 77 -2.14 -27.68 20.34
C SER A 77 -0.65 -28.00 20.18
N GLU A 78 -0.24 -29.25 20.45
CA GLU A 78 1.14 -29.70 20.30
C GLU A 78 1.66 -29.63 18.87
N ASP A 79 0.79 -29.64 17.85
CA ASP A 79 1.17 -29.62 16.43
C ASP A 79 1.38 -28.20 15.88
N TYR A 80 0.99 -27.18 16.66
CA TYR A 80 0.96 -25.78 16.22
C TYR A 80 1.75 -24.85 17.16
N ILE A 81 2.32 -23.81 16.57
CA ILE A 81 2.67 -22.57 17.28
C ILE A 81 1.38 -21.77 17.38
N LEU A 82 1.00 -21.43 18.62
CA LEU A 82 -0.26 -20.74 18.91
C LEU A 82 0.02 -19.27 19.20
N ASP A 83 -0.76 -18.40 18.59
CA ASP A 83 -0.75 -16.98 18.90
C ASP A 83 -2.19 -16.46 19.12
N VAL A 84 -2.33 -15.54 20.07
CA VAL A 84 -3.62 -14.95 20.44
C VAL A 84 -3.47 -13.44 20.47
N PHE A 85 -4.27 -12.77 19.64
CA PHE A 85 -4.30 -11.32 19.52
C PHE A 85 -5.63 -10.78 20.05
N TYR A 86 -5.52 -9.65 20.73
CA TYR A 86 -6.67 -8.87 21.20
C TYR A 86 -6.60 -7.52 20.51
N SER A 87 -7.64 -7.18 19.76
CA SER A 87 -7.77 -5.88 19.11
C SER A 87 -9.16 -5.29 19.37
N SER A 88 -9.34 -4.02 19.08
CA SER A 88 -10.65 -3.40 18.98
C SER A 88 -10.88 -2.96 17.53
N ASP A 89 -12.13 -2.95 17.07
CA ASP A 89 -12.51 -2.61 15.69
C ASP A 89 -11.88 -1.31 15.14
N TYR A 90 -11.46 -0.41 16.03
CA TYR A 90 -10.66 0.76 15.70
C TYR A 90 -9.56 0.90 16.76
N ASN A 91 -8.33 0.52 16.40
CA ASN A 91 -7.15 0.75 17.23
C ASN A 91 -6.36 1.95 16.67
N ASP A 92 -7.06 3.05 16.45
CA ASP A 92 -6.43 4.35 16.20
C ASP A 92 -6.57 5.17 17.50
N GLU A 93 -5.45 5.65 18.03
CA GLU A 93 -5.41 6.49 19.24
C GLU A 93 -6.28 7.76 19.11
N GLN A 94 -6.76 8.05 17.89
CA GLN A 94 -7.65 9.15 17.53
C GLN A 94 -9.12 8.96 17.97
N PHE A 95 -9.57 7.75 18.33
CA PHE A 95 -10.95 7.57 18.78
C PHE A 95 -11.09 7.70 20.31
N PRO A 96 -12.04 8.51 20.82
CA PRO A 96 -12.33 8.56 22.25
C PRO A 96 -12.73 7.16 22.73
N LYS A 97 -11.99 6.61 23.70
CA LYS A 97 -12.13 5.23 24.24
C LYS A 97 -13.52 4.86 24.80
N ASP A 98 -14.45 5.81 24.84
CA ASP A 98 -15.75 5.63 25.44
C ASP A 98 -16.85 5.79 24.38
N LYS A 99 -17.32 4.66 23.82
CA LYS A 99 -18.75 4.23 23.96
C LYS A 99 -19.20 3.01 23.16
N ASN A 100 -18.49 2.52 22.14
CA ASN A 100 -19.00 1.42 21.29
C ASN A 100 -17.93 0.39 20.82
N PHE A 101 -16.76 0.32 21.46
CA PHE A 101 -15.71 -0.62 21.02
C PHE A 101 -16.07 -2.05 21.37
N ARG A 102 -16.09 -2.91 20.35
CA ARG A 102 -16.13 -4.35 20.54
C ARG A 102 -14.70 -4.86 20.50
N GLU A 103 -14.36 -5.67 21.49
CA GLU A 103 -13.06 -6.35 21.53
C GLU A 103 -13.14 -7.58 20.64
N ASN A 104 -12.15 -7.73 19.78
CA ASN A 104 -11.98 -8.84 18.85
C ASN A 104 -10.86 -9.72 19.38
N ILE A 105 -11.11 -11.01 19.44
CA ILE A 105 -10.08 -12.00 19.74
C ILE A 105 -9.79 -12.77 18.47
N SER A 106 -8.51 -12.91 18.14
CA SER A 106 -8.09 -13.82 17.09
C SER A 106 -7.05 -14.83 17.59
N VAL A 107 -7.19 -16.06 17.10
CA VAL A 107 -6.34 -17.20 17.44
C VAL A 107 -5.76 -17.77 16.16
N SER A 108 -4.43 -17.81 16.09
CA SER A 108 -3.68 -18.40 14.99
C SER A 108 -3.06 -19.73 15.39
N PHE A 109 -3.21 -20.74 14.54
CA PHE A 109 -2.63 -22.07 14.66
C PHE A 109 -1.66 -22.28 13.49
N MET A 110 -0.39 -21.96 13.70
CA MET A 110 0.66 -22.09 12.69
C MET A 110 1.31 -23.48 12.77
N PRO A 111 1.29 -24.31 11.72
CA PRO A 111 1.86 -25.65 11.78
C PRO A 111 3.35 -25.62 12.12
N LYS A 112 3.84 -26.57 12.92
CA LYS A 112 5.27 -26.70 13.25
C LYS A 112 6.13 -27.31 12.12
N SER A 113 5.60 -27.49 10.91
CA SER A 113 6.29 -28.14 9.79
C SER A 113 7.20 -27.19 9.00
N GLU A 114 8.28 -27.72 8.41
CA GLU A 114 9.36 -26.95 7.76
C GLU A 114 8.94 -26.14 6.51
N ASN A 115 7.76 -26.38 5.94
CA ASN A 115 7.37 -25.84 4.63
C ASN A 115 6.33 -24.70 4.68
N GLY A 116 6.02 -24.12 5.84
CA GLY A 116 5.20 -22.90 5.92
C GLY A 116 3.79 -22.99 5.29
N GLY A 117 3.24 -24.20 5.13
CA GLY A 117 1.90 -24.43 4.59
C GLY A 117 0.80 -23.88 5.51
N GLY A 118 -0.31 -23.44 4.92
CA GLY A 118 -1.33 -22.61 5.56
C GLY A 118 -1.89 -23.15 6.88
N GLY A 119 -1.97 -22.25 7.88
CA GLY A 119 -2.48 -22.55 9.21
C GLY A 119 -3.99 -22.48 9.34
N ALA A 120 -4.47 -22.68 10.57
CA ALA A 120 -5.85 -22.42 10.94
C ALA A 120 -5.96 -21.08 11.69
N TYR A 121 -7.07 -20.38 11.49
CA TYR A 121 -7.30 -19.07 12.10
C TYR A 121 -8.77 -18.93 12.48
N VAL A 122 -9.03 -18.32 13.63
CA VAL A 122 -10.37 -17.99 14.10
C VAL A 122 -10.35 -16.57 14.67
N ALA A 123 -11.27 -15.72 14.23
CA ALA A 123 -11.49 -14.40 14.81
C ALA A 123 -12.96 -14.20 15.15
N TYR A 124 -13.25 -13.59 16.29
CA TYR A 124 -14.61 -13.38 16.79
C TYR A 124 -14.70 -12.18 17.74
N TYR A 125 -15.92 -11.67 17.90
CA TYR A 125 -16.24 -10.63 18.88
C TYR A 125 -16.37 -11.21 20.29
N GLU A 126 -15.70 -10.62 21.27
CA GLU A 126 -15.65 -11.18 22.63
C GLU A 126 -16.99 -11.14 23.37
N ASP A 127 -17.77 -10.08 23.15
CA ASP A 127 -19.02 -9.79 23.85
C ASP A 127 -20.17 -10.76 23.50
N ASN A 128 -20.31 -11.11 22.22
CA ASN A 128 -21.40 -11.95 21.72
C ASN A 128 -20.93 -13.23 21.03
N LYS A 129 -19.62 -13.45 20.93
CA LYS A 129 -18.97 -14.63 20.32
C LYS A 129 -19.28 -14.81 18.83
N GLU A 130 -19.74 -13.77 18.15
CA GLU A 130 -19.99 -13.75 16.71
C GLU A 130 -18.69 -13.90 15.93
N ILE A 131 -18.66 -14.87 15.02
CA ILE A 131 -17.49 -15.19 14.20
C ILE A 131 -17.30 -14.11 13.13
N ILE A 132 -16.10 -13.53 13.08
CA ILE A 132 -15.68 -12.58 12.05
C ILE A 132 -15.01 -13.34 10.92
N SER A 133 -14.12 -14.27 11.26
CA SER A 133 -13.37 -15.04 10.28
C SER A 133 -13.05 -16.43 10.80
N VAL A 134 -13.06 -17.41 9.92
CA VAL A 134 -12.51 -18.73 10.18
C VAL A 134 -11.80 -19.23 8.93
N SER A 135 -10.59 -19.77 9.07
CA SER A 135 -9.88 -20.38 7.94
C SER A 135 -9.08 -21.60 8.34
N ASN A 136 -8.91 -22.49 7.38
CA ASN A 136 -8.13 -23.71 7.46
C ASN A 136 -7.43 -23.90 6.12
N MET A 137 -6.31 -23.19 5.93
CA MET A 137 -5.64 -23.05 4.64
C MET A 137 -4.72 -24.23 4.30
N ASN A 138 -5.13 -25.44 4.65
CA ASN A 138 -4.47 -26.69 4.29
C ASN A 138 -4.91 -27.15 2.89
N ILE A 139 -4.51 -26.40 1.87
CA ILE A 139 -4.86 -26.65 0.47
C ILE A 139 -3.68 -27.30 -0.26
N ASP A 140 -3.96 -28.36 -1.01
CA ASP A 140 -3.01 -28.92 -1.97
C ASP A 140 -3.12 -28.16 -3.29
N TYR A 141 -2.28 -27.15 -3.48
CA TYR A 141 -2.29 -26.32 -4.69
C TYR A 141 -1.85 -27.09 -5.95
N GLU A 142 -1.20 -28.24 -5.80
CA GLU A 142 -0.83 -29.13 -6.91
C GLU A 142 -1.98 -30.07 -7.31
N ALA A 143 -3.05 -30.13 -6.51
CA ALA A 143 -4.22 -30.91 -6.85
C ALA A 143 -4.91 -30.33 -8.09
N LYS A 144 -5.58 -31.21 -8.85
CA LYS A 144 -6.43 -30.77 -9.95
C LYS A 144 -7.83 -30.48 -9.46
N ARG A 145 -8.38 -29.35 -9.91
CA ARG A 145 -9.79 -28.98 -9.76
C ARG A 145 -10.70 -30.14 -10.22
N LYS A 146 -11.68 -30.52 -9.40
CA LYS A 146 -12.63 -31.62 -9.68
C LYS A 146 -14.08 -31.16 -9.86
N MET A 147 -14.38 -29.89 -9.59
CA MET A 147 -15.73 -29.32 -9.73
C MET A 147 -15.71 -27.91 -10.31
N THR A 148 -16.86 -27.48 -10.82
CA THR A 148 -17.05 -26.14 -11.39
C THR A 148 -17.23 -25.07 -10.30
N LYS A 149 -17.08 -23.79 -10.66
CA LYS A 149 -17.28 -22.68 -9.71
C LYS A 149 -18.74 -22.62 -9.29
N GLU A 150 -19.68 -22.96 -10.17
CA GLU A 150 -21.11 -23.01 -9.85
C GLU A 150 -21.35 -24.07 -8.77
N LYS A 151 -20.71 -25.23 -8.86
CA LYS A 151 -20.84 -26.25 -7.81
C LYS A 151 -20.23 -25.79 -6.49
N GLY A 152 -19.07 -25.13 -6.51
CA GLY A 152 -18.49 -24.56 -5.31
C GLY A 152 -19.33 -23.40 -4.72
N HIS A 153 -20.03 -22.62 -5.56
CA HIS A 153 -20.96 -21.57 -5.11
C HIS A 153 -22.14 -22.18 -4.35
N GLU A 154 -22.70 -23.29 -4.83
CA GLU A 154 -23.74 -24.01 -4.07
C GLU A 154 -23.22 -24.53 -2.72
N ILE A 155 -21.98 -25.02 -2.66
CA ILE A 155 -21.33 -25.43 -1.40
C ILE A 155 -21.18 -24.25 -0.45
N ALA A 156 -20.68 -23.11 -0.94
CA ALA A 156 -20.54 -21.89 -0.15
C ALA A 156 -21.88 -21.40 0.40
N LYS A 157 -22.93 -21.42 -0.43
CA LYS A 157 -24.29 -21.03 -0.04
C LYS A 157 -24.91 -21.99 0.99
N GLU A 158 -24.68 -23.29 0.85
CA GLU A 158 -25.12 -24.28 1.86
C GLU A 158 -24.38 -24.08 3.18
N PHE A 159 -23.08 -23.84 3.13
CA PHE A 159 -22.28 -23.54 4.31
C PHE A 159 -22.77 -22.29 5.05
N LEU A 160 -23.06 -21.19 4.35
CA LEU A 160 -23.58 -19.97 4.98
C LEU A 160 -24.92 -20.22 5.67
N LYS A 161 -25.81 -21.04 5.07
CA LYS A 161 -27.09 -21.40 5.68
C LYS A 161 -26.96 -22.30 6.91
N ASP A 162 -25.95 -23.16 6.95
CA ASP A 162 -25.74 -24.11 8.06
C ASP A 162 -24.99 -23.45 9.23
N LYS A 163 -23.99 -22.62 8.93
CA LYS A 163 -23.02 -22.10 9.91
C LYS A 163 -23.26 -20.67 10.36
N THR A 164 -24.22 -19.96 9.76
CA THR A 164 -24.46 -18.56 10.10
C THR A 164 -25.96 -18.27 10.22
N ASP A 165 -26.29 -17.29 11.06
CA ASP A 165 -27.66 -16.73 11.17
C ASP A 165 -27.88 -15.56 10.21
N LEU A 166 -27.09 -15.46 9.14
CA LEU A 166 -27.15 -14.35 8.20
C LEU A 166 -28.41 -14.43 7.35
N ASP A 167 -29.12 -13.30 7.25
CA ASP A 167 -30.21 -13.15 6.28
C ASP A 167 -29.61 -12.98 4.87
N LEU A 168 -29.39 -14.10 4.19
CA LEU A 168 -28.83 -14.11 2.83
C LEU A 168 -29.67 -13.36 1.80
N SER A 169 -30.92 -12.98 2.10
CA SER A 169 -31.72 -12.12 1.21
C SER A 169 -31.21 -10.67 1.17
N GLN A 170 -30.42 -10.26 2.17
CA GLN A 170 -29.74 -8.97 2.20
C GLN A 170 -28.46 -8.96 1.37
N PHE A 171 -28.12 -10.03 0.66
CA PHE A 171 -26.87 -10.13 -0.07
C PHE A 171 -27.09 -10.59 -1.52
N THR A 172 -26.25 -10.07 -2.41
CA THR A 172 -26.16 -10.52 -3.80
C THR A 172 -24.82 -11.18 -4.07
N TYR A 173 -24.83 -12.31 -4.77
CA TYR A 173 -23.61 -13.00 -5.17
C TYR A 173 -22.91 -12.23 -6.30
N LYS A 174 -21.64 -11.92 -6.12
CA LYS A 174 -20.78 -11.27 -7.11
C LYS A 174 -20.05 -12.31 -7.94
N VAL A 175 -20.35 -12.32 -9.24
CA VAL A 175 -19.61 -13.12 -10.22
C VAL A 175 -18.48 -12.27 -10.77
N PHE A 176 -17.26 -12.79 -10.65
CA PHE A 176 -16.09 -12.22 -11.30
C PHE A 176 -15.72 -13.08 -12.50
N GLU A 177 -15.27 -12.46 -13.59
CA GLU A 177 -14.76 -13.21 -14.73
C GLU A 177 -13.52 -13.99 -14.34
N GLU A 178 -13.47 -15.28 -14.73
CA GLU A 178 -12.26 -16.09 -14.51
C GLU A 178 -11.15 -15.57 -15.43
N SER A 179 -10.06 -15.11 -14.82
CA SER A 179 -8.80 -14.90 -15.54
C SER A 179 -8.44 -16.18 -16.30
N PRO A 180 -7.95 -16.09 -17.56
CA PRO A 180 -7.49 -17.25 -18.32
C PRO A 180 -6.44 -18.08 -17.57
N TYR A 181 -5.67 -17.44 -16.68
CA TYR A 181 -4.65 -18.06 -15.84
C TYR A 181 -5.22 -18.82 -14.63
N ASN A 182 -6.46 -18.54 -14.23
CA ASN A 182 -7.10 -19.08 -13.02
C ASN A 182 -8.00 -20.30 -13.29
N GLN A 183 -8.08 -20.79 -14.54
CA GLN A 183 -8.98 -21.89 -14.88
C GLN A 183 -8.62 -23.21 -14.19
N GLU A 184 -7.34 -23.42 -13.89
CA GLU A 184 -6.82 -24.61 -13.20
C GLU A 184 -6.75 -24.45 -11.67
N TYR A 185 -6.98 -23.24 -11.13
CA TYR A 185 -6.90 -23.00 -9.69
C TYR A 185 -7.93 -23.84 -8.93
N VAL A 186 -7.45 -24.52 -7.89
CA VAL A 186 -8.30 -25.32 -7.00
C VAL A 186 -9.14 -24.47 -6.07
N MET A 187 -8.88 -23.16 -5.91
CA MET A 187 -9.60 -22.32 -4.98
C MET A 187 -10.80 -21.60 -5.64
N GLY A 188 -11.96 -21.74 -5.03
CA GLY A 188 -13.21 -21.09 -5.37
C GLY A 188 -13.55 -19.99 -4.38
N ASP A 189 -13.29 -18.72 -4.69
CA ASP A 189 -13.70 -17.59 -3.85
C ASP A 189 -15.07 -17.05 -4.27
N TYR A 190 -15.97 -16.93 -3.30
CA TYR A 190 -17.36 -16.53 -3.48
C TYR A 190 -17.67 -15.32 -2.61
N TYR A 191 -18.04 -14.21 -3.24
CA TYR A 191 -18.31 -12.95 -2.56
C TYR A 191 -19.79 -12.60 -2.61
N TYR A 192 -20.32 -12.19 -1.48
CA TYR A 192 -21.71 -11.77 -1.33
C TYR A 192 -21.74 -10.34 -0.81
N GLN A 193 -22.16 -9.40 -1.65
CA GLN A 193 -22.24 -7.98 -1.30
C GLN A 193 -23.57 -7.66 -0.65
N ARG A 194 -23.59 -6.86 0.42
CA ARG A 194 -24.86 -6.43 1.03
C ARG A 194 -25.65 -5.55 0.06
N VAL A 195 -26.97 -5.73 0.05
CA VAL A 195 -27.95 -4.98 -0.73
C VAL A 195 -29.05 -4.48 0.22
N HIS A 196 -29.42 -3.22 0.06
CA HIS A 196 -30.55 -2.60 0.74
C HIS A 196 -31.45 -1.92 -0.29
N GLU A 197 -32.73 -2.30 -0.35
CA GLU A 197 -33.70 -1.80 -1.34
C GLU A 197 -33.22 -1.92 -2.81
N GLY A 198 -32.45 -2.98 -3.11
CA GLY A 198 -31.89 -3.21 -4.45
C GLY A 198 -30.61 -2.42 -4.76
N ILE A 199 -30.11 -1.62 -3.81
CA ILE A 199 -28.88 -0.83 -3.93
C ILE A 199 -27.78 -1.49 -3.11
N GLU A 200 -26.60 -1.63 -3.70
CA GLU A 200 -25.44 -2.27 -3.05
C GLU A 200 -24.83 -1.36 -1.99
N TYR A 201 -24.36 -1.95 -0.89
CA TYR A 201 -23.58 -1.26 0.13
C TYR A 201 -22.15 -1.78 0.13
N ASP A 202 -21.20 -0.95 -0.32
CA ASP A 202 -19.81 -1.37 -0.55
C ASP A 202 -19.06 -1.73 0.76
N GLY A 203 -19.57 -1.29 1.91
CA GLY A 203 -18.93 -1.50 3.22
C GLY A 203 -19.17 -2.87 3.86
N ASP A 204 -20.23 -3.61 3.47
CA ASP A 204 -20.52 -4.93 4.04
C ASP A 204 -20.49 -6.03 2.97
N PHE A 205 -19.74 -7.08 3.25
CA PHE A 205 -19.66 -8.26 2.40
C PHE A 205 -19.36 -9.53 3.20
N ILE A 206 -19.65 -10.67 2.59
CA ILE A 206 -19.24 -11.98 3.06
C ILE A 206 -18.38 -12.61 1.98
N SER A 207 -17.28 -13.27 2.35
CA SER A 207 -16.51 -14.11 1.45
C SER A 207 -16.41 -15.53 1.98
N VAL A 208 -16.49 -16.50 1.07
CA VAL A 208 -16.32 -17.92 1.35
C VAL A 208 -15.39 -18.50 0.31
N SER A 209 -14.38 -19.25 0.75
CA SER A 209 -13.45 -19.96 -0.13
C SER A 209 -13.70 -21.46 -0.04
N VAL A 210 -13.78 -22.12 -1.20
CA VAL A 210 -13.99 -23.57 -1.33
C VAL A 210 -12.82 -24.17 -2.10
N ASP A 211 -12.22 -25.23 -1.56
CA ASP A 211 -11.32 -26.09 -2.31
C ASP A 211 -12.13 -26.94 -3.30
N LEU A 212 -12.06 -26.59 -4.58
CA LEU A 212 -12.74 -27.22 -5.70
C LEU A 212 -12.13 -28.60 -6.09
N SER A 213 -11.04 -29.02 -5.46
CA SER A 213 -10.49 -30.38 -5.62
C SER A 213 -11.12 -31.38 -4.64
N THR A 214 -11.65 -30.90 -3.51
CA THR A 214 -12.24 -31.72 -2.44
C THR A 214 -13.71 -31.39 -2.13
N GLY A 215 -14.16 -30.17 -2.44
CA GLY A 215 -15.49 -29.65 -2.12
C GLY A 215 -15.61 -29.13 -0.69
N LYS A 216 -14.49 -28.89 0.00
CA LYS A 216 -14.49 -28.39 1.37
C LYS A 216 -14.42 -26.87 1.39
N VAL A 217 -15.20 -26.26 2.27
CA VAL A 217 -14.98 -24.85 2.64
C VAL A 217 -13.69 -24.77 3.44
N VAL A 218 -12.84 -23.82 3.08
CA VAL A 218 -11.51 -23.61 3.68
C VAL A 218 -11.36 -22.23 4.30
N SER A 219 -12.24 -21.29 3.93
CA SER A 219 -12.25 -19.95 4.53
C SER A 219 -13.66 -19.37 4.54
N PHE A 220 -13.96 -18.62 5.60
CA PHE A 220 -15.13 -17.77 5.75
C PHE A 220 -14.68 -16.46 6.38
N TYR A 221 -15.17 -15.35 5.84
CA TYR A 221 -14.98 -14.03 6.41
C TYR A 221 -16.28 -13.23 6.22
N GLN A 222 -16.66 -12.50 7.28
CA GLN A 222 -17.74 -11.55 7.20
C GLN A 222 -17.27 -10.17 7.68
N ASN A 223 -17.56 -9.16 6.87
CA ASN A 223 -17.61 -7.78 7.28
C ASN A 223 -19.07 -7.35 7.19
N TYR A 224 -19.77 -7.36 8.32
CA TYR A 224 -21.21 -7.13 8.34
C TYR A 224 -21.65 -6.42 9.61
N THR A 225 -22.29 -5.27 9.45
CA THR A 225 -22.83 -4.51 10.58
C THR A 225 -24.36 -4.65 10.64
N LYS A 226 -24.86 -5.48 11.57
CA LYS A 226 -26.30 -5.78 11.73
C LYS A 226 -27.17 -4.53 11.91
N SER A 227 -26.73 -3.57 12.71
CA SER A 227 -27.52 -2.41 13.15
C SER A 227 -27.35 -1.15 12.30
N LEU A 228 -26.92 -1.27 11.03
CA LEU A 228 -26.80 -0.11 10.14
C LEU A 228 -28.16 0.51 9.82
N LYS A 229 -28.17 1.84 9.82
CA LYS A 229 -29.29 2.66 9.36
C LYS A 229 -28.96 3.20 7.98
N PHE A 230 -29.74 2.81 6.98
CA PHE A 230 -29.62 3.31 5.62
C PHE A 230 -30.46 4.58 5.45
N PRO A 231 -29.97 5.59 4.69
CA PRO A 231 -30.77 6.74 4.32
C PRO A 231 -31.77 6.36 3.21
N ASP A 232 -32.69 7.29 2.90
CA ASP A 232 -33.63 7.17 1.77
C ASP A 232 -32.90 6.73 0.49
N ALA A 233 -33.41 5.67 -0.14
CA ALA A 233 -32.88 5.10 -1.37
C ALA A 233 -33.20 5.96 -2.61
N THR A 234 -34.06 6.98 -2.48
CA THR A 234 -34.52 7.81 -3.59
C THR A 234 -33.50 8.90 -3.92
N PRO A 235 -32.75 8.81 -5.03
CA PRO A 235 -31.79 9.83 -5.38
C PRO A 235 -32.49 11.12 -5.85
N LYS A 236 -31.86 12.27 -5.60
CA LYS A 236 -32.31 13.61 -6.08
C LYS A 236 -31.70 14.02 -7.43
N LEU A 237 -30.91 13.15 -8.04
CA LEU A 237 -30.35 13.33 -9.37
C LEU A 237 -30.30 11.98 -10.09
N THR A 238 -30.20 12.01 -11.42
CA THR A 238 -30.02 10.79 -12.23
C THR A 238 -28.54 10.43 -12.38
N ALA A 239 -28.27 9.21 -12.86
CA ALA A 239 -26.92 8.77 -13.20
C ALA A 239 -26.26 9.67 -14.28
N GLU A 240 -27.03 10.15 -15.25
CA GLU A 240 -26.54 11.06 -16.30
C GLU A 240 -26.19 12.45 -15.73
N GLU A 241 -26.99 12.95 -14.79
CA GLU A 241 -26.69 14.21 -14.10
C GLU A 241 -25.44 14.07 -13.24
N ALA A 242 -25.26 12.95 -12.55
CA ALA A 242 -24.03 12.65 -11.79
C ALA A 242 -22.81 12.60 -12.71
N LEU A 243 -22.92 11.93 -13.86
CA LEU A 243 -21.82 11.83 -14.84
C LEU A 243 -21.44 13.21 -15.40
N LYS A 244 -22.42 14.09 -15.61
CA LYS A 244 -22.17 15.47 -16.04
C LYS A 244 -21.41 16.26 -14.95
N ILE A 245 -21.82 16.14 -13.68
CA ILE A 245 -21.11 16.76 -12.56
C ILE A 245 -19.66 16.28 -12.50
N ALA A 246 -19.44 14.97 -12.63
CA ALA A 246 -18.10 14.39 -12.69
C ALA A 246 -17.27 14.97 -13.84
N LYS A 247 -17.81 15.04 -15.06
CA LYS A 247 -17.12 15.65 -16.22
C LYS A 247 -16.73 17.12 -15.98
N GLU A 248 -17.55 17.88 -15.26
CA GLU A 248 -17.28 19.29 -14.94
C GLU A 248 -16.24 19.47 -13.83
N LYS A 249 -16.00 18.44 -13.01
CA LYS A 249 -15.13 18.50 -11.83
C LYS A 249 -13.80 17.79 -12.01
N PHE A 250 -13.75 16.75 -12.84
CA PHE A 250 -12.52 16.04 -13.13
C PHE A 250 -11.59 16.92 -13.96
N THR A 251 -10.30 16.77 -13.67
CA THR A 251 -9.23 17.41 -14.42
C THR A 251 -8.44 16.36 -15.17
N SER A 252 -7.76 16.78 -16.23
CA SER A 252 -6.82 15.92 -16.94
C SER A 252 -5.46 16.58 -16.95
N GLU A 253 -4.43 15.84 -16.55
CA GLU A 253 -3.06 16.32 -16.48
C GLU A 253 -2.25 15.69 -17.61
N LEU A 254 -1.48 16.51 -18.32
CA LEU A 254 -0.52 16.02 -19.30
C LEU A 254 0.77 15.62 -18.57
N LYS A 255 1.12 14.34 -18.63
CA LYS A 255 2.36 13.79 -18.05
C LYS A 255 3.13 12.98 -19.07
N TYR A 256 4.37 12.69 -18.75
CA TYR A 256 5.13 11.61 -19.35
C TYR A 256 5.00 10.36 -18.50
N VAL A 257 5.05 9.22 -19.17
CA VAL A 257 5.23 7.91 -18.57
C VAL A 257 6.15 7.06 -19.45
N THR A 258 6.76 6.01 -18.91
CA THR A 258 7.60 5.10 -19.70
C THR A 258 6.80 4.38 -20.76
N SER A 259 7.32 4.29 -21.98
CA SER A 259 6.67 3.53 -23.04
C SER A 259 6.62 2.04 -22.65
N PRO A 260 5.44 1.39 -22.67
CA PRO A 260 5.35 -0.04 -22.41
C PRO A 260 6.17 -0.90 -23.39
N SER A 261 6.49 -0.36 -24.57
CA SER A 261 7.29 -1.03 -25.61
C SER A 261 8.78 -0.73 -25.56
N ASP A 262 9.21 0.29 -24.81
CA ASP A 262 10.61 0.73 -24.76
C ASP A 262 10.90 1.47 -23.45
N GLU A 263 11.60 0.80 -22.53
CA GLU A 263 11.97 1.34 -21.22
C GLU A 263 12.85 2.60 -21.30
N LYS A 264 13.49 2.91 -22.44
CA LYS A 264 14.35 4.10 -22.59
C LYS A 264 13.60 5.32 -23.12
N ARG A 265 12.33 5.14 -23.48
CA ARG A 265 11.50 6.15 -24.13
C ARG A 265 10.33 6.51 -23.22
N ALA A 266 10.07 7.80 -23.06
CA ALA A 266 8.91 8.33 -22.36
C ALA A 266 7.92 8.92 -23.37
N ILE A 267 6.63 8.63 -23.17
CA ILE A 267 5.54 9.08 -24.05
C ILE A 267 4.57 10.00 -23.29
N PRO A 268 4.00 11.02 -23.96
CA PRO A 268 3.05 11.92 -23.33
C PRO A 268 1.67 11.25 -23.21
N VAL A 269 1.03 11.46 -22.07
CA VAL A 269 -0.25 10.87 -21.70
C VAL A 269 -1.11 11.88 -20.98
N TYR A 270 -2.42 11.78 -21.17
CA TYR A 270 -3.38 12.40 -20.28
C TYR A 270 -3.73 11.41 -19.17
N ILE A 271 -3.51 11.84 -17.93
CA ILE A 271 -4.01 11.16 -16.73
C ILE A 271 -5.28 11.90 -16.32
N ILE A 272 -6.39 11.19 -16.24
CA ILE A 272 -7.61 11.78 -15.68
C ILE A 272 -7.50 11.74 -14.18
N ASP A 273 -7.32 12.93 -13.62
CA ASP A 273 -7.27 13.12 -12.20
C ASP A 273 -8.69 13.13 -11.62
N THR A 274 -8.98 12.08 -10.86
CA THR A 274 -10.20 11.97 -10.07
C THR A 274 -9.97 12.39 -8.62
N ALA A 275 -8.77 12.95 -8.31
CA ALA A 275 -8.00 13.07 -7.05
C ALA A 275 -8.72 13.05 -5.71
N PHE A 276 -10.01 13.30 -5.67
CA PHE A 276 -10.75 13.52 -4.45
C PHE A 276 -12.11 12.80 -4.42
N GLY A 277 -12.52 12.14 -5.51
CA GLY A 277 -13.67 11.24 -5.48
C GLY A 277 -14.17 10.92 -6.87
N ASP A 278 -14.35 9.63 -7.14
CA ASP A 278 -15.06 9.10 -8.30
C ASP A 278 -16.59 9.05 -8.07
N ALA A 279 -17.06 9.66 -6.99
CA ALA A 279 -18.44 9.57 -6.53
C ALA A 279 -19.13 10.94 -6.41
N VAL A 280 -20.44 10.96 -6.69
CA VAL A 280 -21.32 12.13 -6.52
C VAL A 280 -22.38 11.79 -5.47
N ASP A 281 -22.52 12.61 -4.45
CA ASP A 281 -23.57 12.44 -3.42
C ASP A 281 -24.96 12.56 -4.07
N ALA A 282 -25.77 11.51 -3.90
CA ALA A 282 -27.06 11.34 -4.56
C ALA A 282 -28.14 12.31 -4.06
N HIS A 283 -27.88 13.09 -3.01
CA HIS A 283 -28.83 14.04 -2.42
C HIS A 283 -28.38 15.49 -2.52
N THR A 284 -27.08 15.75 -2.62
CA THR A 284 -26.50 17.11 -2.53
C THR A 284 -25.84 17.62 -3.80
N LYS A 285 -25.67 16.76 -4.83
CA LYS A 285 -25.00 17.11 -6.11
C LYS A 285 -23.53 17.52 -5.95
N ASN A 286 -22.90 17.20 -4.82
CA ASN A 286 -21.48 17.45 -4.57
C ASN A 286 -20.66 16.19 -4.86
N ILE A 287 -19.40 16.36 -5.27
CA ILE A 287 -18.43 15.26 -5.26
C ILE A 287 -18.30 14.75 -3.82
N TYR A 288 -18.35 13.43 -3.65
CA TYR A 288 -18.19 12.78 -2.37
C TYR A 288 -16.72 12.38 -2.17
N TYR A 289 -16.18 12.79 -1.02
CA TYR A 289 -14.78 12.62 -0.64
C TYR A 289 -14.67 11.56 0.46
N PHE A 290 -14.03 10.42 0.16
CA PHE A 290 -13.86 9.33 1.13
C PHE A 290 -12.97 9.71 2.34
N GLY A 291 -12.05 10.68 2.17
CA GLY A 291 -11.13 11.16 3.22
C GLY A 291 -11.54 12.44 3.95
N GLY A 292 -12.71 13.01 3.64
CA GLY A 292 -13.20 14.23 4.29
C GLY A 292 -12.75 15.55 3.71
N PRO A 293 -13.11 16.67 4.37
CA PRO A 293 -12.64 17.97 3.93
C PRO A 293 -11.12 18.01 4.10
N VAL A 294 -10.42 18.10 2.98
CA VAL A 294 -8.98 18.31 2.95
C VAL A 294 -8.74 19.77 2.58
N THR A 295 -7.95 20.47 3.41
CA THR A 295 -7.41 21.76 2.99
C THR A 295 -6.18 21.49 2.14
N ILE A 296 -6.23 21.91 0.87
CA ILE A 296 -5.12 21.77 -0.06
C ILE A 296 -4.31 23.06 -0.01
N GLU A 297 -3.09 22.97 0.50
CA GLU A 297 -2.12 24.05 0.43
C GLU A 297 -1.15 23.77 -0.71
N LYS A 298 -1.07 24.69 -1.68
CA LYS A 298 -0.06 24.63 -2.74
C LYS A 298 1.14 25.47 -2.36
N PHE A 299 2.33 24.90 -2.47
CA PHE A 299 3.59 25.61 -2.30
C PHE A 299 4.37 25.52 -3.61
N ASN A 300 4.97 26.61 -4.08
CA ASN A 300 5.77 26.60 -5.29
C ASN A 300 6.86 27.68 -5.20
N MET A 301 8.00 27.45 -5.85
CA MET A 301 9.02 28.46 -6.11
C MET A 301 9.29 28.54 -7.60
N THR A 302 9.39 29.75 -8.11
CA THR A 302 9.86 29.99 -9.47
C THR A 302 11.34 29.65 -9.61
N PRO A 303 11.83 29.30 -10.81
CA PRO A 303 13.26 29.07 -11.04
C PRO A 303 14.16 30.22 -10.59
N ASP A 304 13.69 31.47 -10.69
CA ASP A 304 14.43 32.66 -10.23
C ASP A 304 14.51 32.73 -8.69
N GLU A 305 13.44 32.37 -7.98
CA GLU A 305 13.45 32.29 -6.51
C GLU A 305 14.41 31.19 -6.02
N VAL A 306 14.39 30.03 -6.67
CA VAL A 306 15.32 28.94 -6.39
C VAL A 306 16.76 29.38 -6.63
N SER A 307 17.04 29.95 -7.80
CA SER A 307 18.37 30.48 -8.16
C SER A 307 18.88 31.50 -7.13
N ASN A 308 18.01 32.43 -6.69
CA ASN A 308 18.35 33.40 -5.65
C ASN A 308 18.58 32.74 -4.28
N LEU A 309 17.81 31.72 -3.92
CA LEU A 309 17.93 30.99 -2.66
C LEU A 309 19.25 30.19 -2.60
N THR A 310 19.73 29.70 -3.74
CA THR A 310 20.88 28.79 -3.84
C THR A 310 22.15 29.47 -4.39
N LYS A 311 22.13 30.77 -4.69
CA LYS A 311 23.24 31.50 -5.36
C LYS A 311 24.60 31.38 -4.67
N ASP A 312 24.61 31.26 -3.34
CA ASP A 312 25.82 31.20 -2.51
C ASP A 312 26.22 29.75 -2.14
N ILE A 313 25.43 28.77 -2.60
CA ILE A 313 25.66 27.35 -2.33
C ILE A 313 26.64 26.80 -3.34
N LYS A 314 27.70 26.16 -2.83
CA LYS A 314 28.65 25.42 -3.65
C LYS A 314 28.22 23.96 -3.71
N PRO A 315 28.05 23.39 -4.92
CA PRO A 315 27.86 21.95 -5.08
C PRO A 315 29.01 21.15 -4.48
N ILE A 316 28.68 19.97 -3.95
CA ILE A 316 29.64 18.98 -3.50
C ILE A 316 30.12 18.24 -4.75
N GLU A 317 31.38 18.44 -5.10
CA GLU A 317 32.01 17.77 -6.24
C GLU A 317 32.74 16.52 -5.76
N PHE A 318 32.44 15.38 -6.37
CA PHE A 318 33.17 14.14 -6.16
C PHE A 318 33.32 13.37 -7.48
N LYS A 319 34.24 12.40 -7.48
CA LYS A 319 34.50 11.52 -8.60
C LYS A 319 34.59 10.08 -8.11
N ALA A 320 33.65 9.23 -8.53
CA ALA A 320 33.48 7.85 -8.13
C ALA A 320 33.49 6.94 -9.37
N GLU A 321 34.65 6.75 -10.00
CA GLU A 321 34.78 5.85 -11.18
C GLU A 321 35.03 4.40 -10.78
N ASN A 322 35.25 4.14 -9.48
CA ASN A 322 35.43 2.81 -8.94
C ASN A 322 34.91 2.74 -7.48
N LYS A 323 34.83 1.51 -6.97
CA LYS A 323 34.31 1.20 -5.63
C LYS A 323 35.03 1.93 -4.50
N GLY A 324 36.36 2.10 -4.58
CA GLY A 324 37.13 2.80 -3.56
C GLY A 324 36.81 4.29 -3.53
N GLN A 325 36.77 4.92 -4.71
CA GLN A 325 36.39 6.32 -4.85
C GLN A 325 34.93 6.59 -4.45
N ALA A 326 34.02 5.64 -4.68
CA ALA A 326 32.64 5.74 -4.18
C ALA A 326 32.59 5.76 -2.64
N VAL A 327 33.41 4.97 -1.96
CA VAL A 327 33.50 5.00 -0.50
C VAL A 327 34.09 6.33 0.00
N GLU A 328 35.10 6.87 -0.68
CA GLU A 328 35.64 8.21 -0.38
C GLU A 328 34.59 9.31 -0.54
N ALA A 329 33.82 9.27 -1.64
CA ALA A 329 32.71 10.18 -1.87
C ALA A 329 31.60 10.03 -0.82
N ALA A 330 31.26 8.79 -0.43
CA ALA A 330 30.27 8.53 0.61
C ALA A 330 30.70 9.10 1.97
N ASN A 331 31.98 8.95 2.35
CA ASN A 331 32.53 9.54 3.57
C ASN A 331 32.49 11.07 3.54
N MET A 332 32.79 11.66 2.38
CA MET A 332 32.72 13.11 2.17
C MET A 332 31.29 13.62 2.34
N LEU A 333 30.32 12.97 1.69
CA LEU A 333 28.90 13.32 1.79
C LEU A 333 28.38 13.19 3.23
N LEU A 334 28.75 12.10 3.92
CA LEU A 334 28.39 11.91 5.33
C LEU A 334 28.88 13.09 6.20
N LYS A 335 30.13 13.53 5.97
CA LYS A 335 30.71 14.65 6.70
C LYS A 335 30.06 15.99 6.35
N GLU A 336 29.88 16.29 5.06
CA GLU A 336 29.35 17.59 4.60
C GLU A 336 27.85 17.76 4.93
N VAL A 337 27.08 16.67 4.90
CA VAL A 337 25.62 16.71 5.11
C VAL A 337 25.26 16.51 6.58
N TYR A 338 25.89 15.55 7.26
CA TYR A 338 25.55 15.19 8.64
C TYR A 338 26.55 15.71 9.67
N GLY A 339 27.74 16.18 9.28
CA GLY A 339 28.79 16.59 10.21
C GLY A 339 29.41 15.41 10.96
N VAL A 340 29.36 14.21 10.37
CA VAL A 340 29.72 12.94 11.04
C VAL A 340 30.87 12.26 10.30
N GLU A 341 31.82 11.72 11.07
CA GLU A 341 32.92 10.88 10.57
C GLU A 341 32.86 9.52 11.28
N LEU A 342 32.57 8.45 10.54
CA LEU A 342 32.38 7.10 11.06
C LEU A 342 33.13 6.08 10.20
N THR A 343 33.29 4.86 10.73
CA THR A 343 33.85 3.76 9.95
C THR A 343 32.77 3.18 9.02
N PRO A 344 33.03 3.10 7.71
CA PRO A 344 32.07 2.54 6.75
C PRO A 344 32.00 1.02 6.84
N LYS A 345 30.81 0.48 6.62
CA LYS A 345 30.58 -0.89 6.17
C LYS A 345 30.08 -0.81 4.72
N VAL A 346 30.69 -1.57 3.81
CA VAL A 346 30.42 -1.46 2.38
C VAL A 346 29.72 -2.72 1.90
N GLU A 347 28.66 -2.53 1.13
CA GLU A 347 27.88 -3.57 0.48
C GLU A 347 27.78 -3.25 -1.02
N TYR A 348 27.67 -4.30 -1.83
CA TYR A 348 27.55 -4.17 -3.27
C TYR A 348 26.23 -4.78 -3.70
N SER A 349 25.48 -4.08 -4.53
CA SER A 349 24.26 -4.64 -5.11
C SER A 349 24.62 -5.81 -6.04
N GLU A 350 23.91 -6.92 -5.87
CA GLU A 350 23.99 -8.07 -6.79
C GLU A 350 23.28 -7.77 -8.12
N TYR A 351 22.30 -6.86 -8.10
CA TYR A 351 21.48 -6.48 -9.25
C TYR A 351 22.11 -5.37 -10.09
N ASP A 352 22.73 -4.37 -9.44
CA ASP A 352 23.48 -3.31 -10.11
C ASP A 352 24.92 -3.26 -9.57
N PRO A 353 25.90 -3.87 -10.27
CA PRO A 353 27.28 -3.89 -9.82
C PRO A 353 27.93 -2.49 -9.78
N ASN A 354 27.28 -1.47 -10.37
CA ASN A 354 27.74 -0.09 -10.32
C ASN A 354 27.25 0.65 -9.07
N ASN A 355 26.27 0.12 -8.34
CA ASN A 355 25.80 0.72 -7.11
C ASN A 355 26.67 0.28 -5.91
N VAL A 356 27.27 1.25 -5.24
CA VAL A 356 28.04 1.06 -4.01
C VAL A 356 27.24 1.61 -2.84
N TYR A 357 26.81 0.71 -1.96
CA TYR A 357 26.04 1.04 -0.76
C TYR A 357 26.96 1.06 0.45
N VAL A 358 26.98 2.17 1.18
CA VAL A 358 27.85 2.37 2.34
C VAL A 358 27.00 2.70 3.56
N THR A 359 27.15 1.89 4.60
CA THR A 359 26.44 2.07 5.87
C THR A 359 27.38 2.48 7.00
N TYR A 360 26.87 3.25 7.95
CA TYR A 360 27.64 3.76 9.08
C TYR A 360 26.81 3.65 10.36
N LYS A 361 27.39 3.07 11.41
CA LYS A 361 26.72 2.93 12.71
C LYS A 361 27.29 3.90 13.72
N ASP A 362 26.44 4.80 14.23
CA ASP A 362 26.74 5.61 15.41
C ASP A 362 26.04 5.02 16.63
N THR A 363 26.77 4.18 17.36
CA THR A 363 26.27 3.54 18.59
C THR A 363 25.97 4.53 19.72
N LYS A 364 26.58 5.72 19.71
CA LYS A 364 26.37 6.74 20.74
C LYS A 364 25.09 7.52 20.46
N ALA A 365 24.91 7.93 19.21
CA ALA A 365 23.69 8.62 18.76
C ALA A 365 22.49 7.68 18.58
N LYS A 366 22.73 6.37 18.57
CA LYS A 366 21.73 5.34 18.23
C LYS A 366 21.18 5.51 16.81
N LEU A 367 22.05 5.88 15.87
CA LEU A 367 21.69 6.13 14.47
C LEU A 367 22.49 5.23 13.52
N GLU A 368 21.86 4.87 12.41
CA GLU A 368 22.50 4.29 11.25
C GLU A 368 22.35 5.26 10.07
N TYR A 369 23.42 5.43 9.30
CA TYR A 369 23.46 6.27 8.11
C TYR A 369 23.75 5.43 6.87
N TYR A 370 23.26 5.89 5.74
CA TYR A 370 23.35 5.20 4.46
C TYR A 370 23.72 6.20 3.38
N VAL A 371 24.61 5.79 2.48
CA VAL A 371 24.92 6.54 1.26
C VAL A 371 25.07 5.53 0.13
N SER A 372 24.36 5.76 -0.97
CA SER A 372 24.38 4.94 -2.19
C SER A 372 24.90 5.79 -3.34
N ILE A 373 25.97 5.32 -3.99
CA ILE A 373 26.60 6.02 -5.11
C ILE A 373 26.68 5.07 -6.30
N ASN A 374 26.21 5.53 -7.45
CA ASN A 374 26.41 4.82 -8.70
C ASN A 374 27.69 5.33 -9.40
N ILE A 375 28.57 4.39 -9.73
CA ILE A 375 29.89 4.69 -10.28
C ILE A 375 29.86 4.90 -11.80
N SER A 376 28.82 4.44 -12.48
CA SER A 376 28.70 4.52 -13.94
C SER A 376 28.28 5.90 -14.43
N ASP A 377 27.55 6.63 -13.59
CA ASP A 377 26.98 7.95 -13.82
C ASP A 377 27.54 9.01 -12.83
N ASN A 378 28.37 8.59 -11.87
CA ASN A 378 29.00 9.45 -10.86
C ASN A 378 27.97 10.25 -10.05
N LYS A 379 26.93 9.57 -9.54
CA LYS A 379 25.79 10.19 -8.85
C LYS A 379 25.49 9.57 -7.51
N VAL A 380 24.96 10.40 -6.62
CA VAL A 380 24.27 9.93 -5.42
C VAL A 380 22.90 9.42 -5.85
N LEU A 381 22.58 8.17 -5.47
CA LEU A 381 21.24 7.61 -5.66
C LEU A 381 20.39 7.79 -4.43
N PHE A 382 20.99 7.60 -3.26
CA PHE A 382 20.30 7.66 -1.98
C PHE A 382 21.25 8.11 -0.88
N MET A 383 20.71 8.84 0.09
CA MET A 383 21.38 9.10 1.35
C MET A 383 20.34 9.22 2.45
N GLY A 384 20.62 8.70 3.63
CA GLY A 384 19.71 8.84 4.74
C GLY A 384 20.32 8.49 6.08
N ARG A 385 19.54 8.70 7.13
CA ARG A 385 19.79 8.23 8.48
C ARG A 385 18.50 7.68 9.06
N MET A 386 18.61 6.74 9.98
CA MET A 386 17.46 6.25 10.75
C MET A 386 17.89 5.84 12.15
N PRO A 387 16.95 5.80 13.11
CA PRO A 387 17.19 5.17 14.41
C PRO A 387 17.66 3.73 14.20
N MET A 388 18.71 3.32 14.92
CA MET A 388 19.13 1.93 14.91
C MET A 388 18.01 1.06 15.51
N TYR A 389 17.72 -0.07 14.85
CA TYR A 389 16.92 -1.12 15.46
C TYR A 389 17.68 -1.71 16.66
N ILE A 390 17.13 -1.54 17.86
CA ILE A 390 17.63 -2.16 19.09
C ILE A 390 16.59 -3.16 19.54
N GLU A 391 16.92 -4.45 19.46
CA GLU A 391 16.06 -5.55 19.87
C GLU A 391 15.49 -5.32 21.29
N GLY A 392 14.17 -5.39 21.44
CA GLY A 392 13.47 -5.15 22.70
C GLY A 392 13.20 -3.69 23.07
N MET A 393 13.59 -2.71 22.25
CA MET A 393 13.11 -1.33 22.39
C MET A 393 11.88 -1.12 21.50
N PRO A 394 10.79 -0.52 22.01
CA PRO A 394 9.72 -0.06 21.13
C PRO A 394 10.33 0.87 20.07
N TYR A 395 9.83 0.79 18.84
CA TYR A 395 10.18 1.73 17.78
C TYR A 395 9.65 3.10 18.22
N ASP A 396 10.46 3.79 19.03
CA ASP A 396 10.13 5.08 19.62
C ASP A 396 10.28 6.10 18.49
N MET A 397 9.30 6.12 17.59
CA MET A 397 9.15 7.20 16.64
C MET A 397 9.05 8.48 17.48
N PRO A 398 9.91 9.48 17.26
CA PRO A 398 9.79 10.76 17.94
C PRO A 398 8.60 11.54 17.37
N THR A 399 7.40 10.97 17.38
CA THR A 399 6.20 11.48 16.69
C THR A 399 5.44 12.55 17.46
N ASN A 400 5.80 12.80 18.73
CA ASN A 400 5.10 13.78 19.57
C ASN A 400 5.88 15.08 19.79
N GLN A 401 7.05 15.25 19.16
CA GLN A 401 7.81 16.49 19.29
C GLN A 401 7.37 17.51 18.23
N LYS A 402 6.99 18.70 18.69
CA LYS A 402 6.57 19.78 17.80
C LYS A 402 7.75 20.24 16.94
N PRO A 403 7.59 20.37 15.62
CA PRO A 403 8.66 20.86 14.75
C PRO A 403 9.03 22.30 15.14
N VAL A 404 10.32 22.61 15.10
CA VAL A 404 10.88 23.94 15.38
C VAL A 404 11.03 24.81 14.12
N ILE A 405 10.73 24.23 12.96
CA ILE A 405 10.59 24.92 11.68
C ILE A 405 9.20 24.65 11.10
N ASN A 406 8.71 25.54 10.24
CA ASN A 406 7.47 25.32 9.50
C ASN A 406 7.74 24.68 8.12
N TYR A 407 6.65 24.33 7.41
CA TYR A 407 6.70 23.73 6.08
C TYR A 407 7.55 24.54 5.08
N LYS A 408 7.35 25.87 5.01
CA LYS A 408 8.12 26.76 4.12
C LYS A 408 9.62 26.73 4.42
N GLN A 409 10.00 26.75 5.70
CA GLN A 409 11.41 26.68 6.12
C GLN A 409 12.02 25.32 5.80
N ALA A 410 11.26 24.24 5.96
CA ALA A 410 11.70 22.89 5.58
C ALA A 410 11.84 22.75 4.06
N TYR A 411 10.94 23.34 3.28
CA TYR A 411 11.01 23.37 1.82
C TYR A 411 12.24 24.14 1.32
N GLU A 412 12.51 25.32 1.89
CA GLU A 412 13.73 26.07 1.59
C GLU A 412 15.00 25.29 1.97
N MET A 413 14.96 24.55 3.09
CA MET A 413 16.07 23.69 3.49
C MET A 413 16.28 22.55 2.49
N ALA A 414 15.21 21.88 2.07
CA ALA A 414 15.26 20.83 1.06
C ALA A 414 15.94 21.33 -0.22
N ILE A 415 15.50 22.46 -0.78
CA ILE A 415 16.10 23.05 -2.00
C ILE A 415 17.59 23.33 -1.80
N LYS A 416 17.99 23.88 -0.64
CA LYS A 416 19.40 24.18 -0.36
C LYS A 416 20.26 22.92 -0.29
N GLU A 417 19.75 21.84 0.29
CA GLU A 417 20.46 20.55 0.32
C GLU A 417 20.53 19.92 -1.08
N LEU A 418 19.44 19.96 -1.86
CA LEU A 418 19.45 19.49 -3.25
C LEU A 418 20.42 20.27 -4.12
N ALA A 419 20.57 21.58 -3.90
CA ALA A 419 21.54 22.41 -4.62
C ALA A 419 23.01 22.02 -4.33
N LYS A 420 23.28 21.39 -3.18
CA LYS A 420 24.61 20.85 -2.88
C LYS A 420 24.86 19.54 -3.61
N ILE A 421 23.87 18.64 -3.67
CA ILE A 421 24.10 17.24 -4.04
C ILE A 421 23.69 16.93 -5.48
N ALA A 422 22.61 17.52 -5.97
CA ALA A 422 22.01 17.25 -7.28
C ALA A 422 21.65 18.53 -8.05
N PRO A 423 22.58 19.49 -8.22
CA PRO A 423 22.27 20.80 -8.80
C PRO A 423 21.78 20.73 -10.25
N GLU A 424 22.18 19.73 -11.04
CA GLU A 424 21.74 19.59 -12.44
C GLU A 424 20.34 19.00 -12.56
N GLN A 425 19.97 18.07 -11.68
CA GLN A 425 18.62 17.52 -11.60
C GLN A 425 17.65 18.57 -11.06
N LEU A 426 18.06 19.35 -10.05
CA LEU A 426 17.26 20.44 -9.48
C LEU A 426 16.83 21.50 -10.51
N LYS A 427 17.56 21.68 -11.61
CA LYS A 427 17.16 22.60 -12.70
C LYS A 427 16.02 22.06 -13.57
N GLN A 428 15.71 20.77 -13.45
CA GLN A 428 14.81 20.02 -14.32
C GLN A 428 13.60 19.48 -13.56
N VAL A 429 13.29 19.98 -12.36
CA VAL A 429 12.15 19.50 -11.58
C VAL A 429 10.97 20.48 -11.61
N ASP A 430 9.78 19.96 -11.32
CA ASP A 430 8.68 20.80 -10.86
C ASP A 430 8.84 21.10 -9.37
N PHE A 431 8.70 22.37 -9.02
CA PHE A 431 8.82 22.89 -7.66
C PHE A 431 7.47 22.93 -6.93
N GLU A 432 6.35 22.75 -7.65
CA GLU A 432 5.03 22.72 -7.02
C GLU A 432 4.93 21.53 -6.04
N GLN A 433 4.42 21.81 -4.84
CA GLN A 433 4.10 20.84 -3.82
C GLN A 433 2.64 21.00 -3.44
N VAL A 434 1.98 19.87 -3.25
CA VAL A 434 0.61 19.80 -2.76
C VAL A 434 0.64 19.22 -1.36
N ASN A 435 0.30 20.05 -0.37
CA ASN A 435 0.22 19.65 1.03
C ASN A 435 -1.25 19.44 1.40
N TYR A 436 -1.59 18.22 1.80
CA TYR A 436 -2.93 17.83 2.23
C TYR A 436 -3.05 17.96 3.75
N VAL A 437 -3.76 18.98 4.20
CA VAL A 437 -4.00 19.22 5.63
C VAL A 437 -5.36 18.64 6.00
N TYR A 438 -5.32 17.53 6.74
CA TYR A 438 -6.50 16.87 7.29
C TYR A 438 -6.87 17.50 8.63
N GLU A 439 -8.10 18.00 8.78
CA GLU A 439 -8.59 18.64 10.02
C GLU A 439 -8.56 17.69 11.23
N SER A 440 -8.64 16.38 11.00
CA SER A 440 -8.71 15.34 12.03
C SER A 440 -7.34 14.82 12.50
N ASN A 441 -6.22 15.22 11.89
CA ASN A 441 -4.91 14.70 12.28
C ASN A 441 -4.24 15.59 13.36
N PRO A 442 -4.25 15.20 14.65
CA PRO A 442 -3.58 15.97 15.71
C PRO A 442 -2.05 15.89 15.62
N TYR A 443 -1.50 14.97 14.81
CA TYR A 443 -0.07 14.85 14.60
C TYR A 443 0.39 15.89 13.60
N THR A 444 1.06 16.93 14.09
CA THR A 444 1.98 17.69 13.25
C THR A 444 3.15 16.75 12.98
N PRO A 445 3.35 16.23 11.76
CA PRO A 445 4.45 15.31 11.55
C PRO A 445 5.74 16.05 11.89
N ALA A 446 6.57 15.42 12.73
CA ALA A 446 7.91 15.93 13.05
C ALA A 446 8.81 15.98 11.80
N GLU A 447 8.34 15.47 10.66
CA GLU A 447 9.04 15.33 9.41
C GLU A 447 8.23 15.95 8.25
N TYR A 448 8.92 16.65 7.37
CA TYR A 448 8.39 17.24 6.15
C TYR A 448 8.91 16.46 4.95
N TYR A 449 8.02 16.20 3.99
CA TYR A 449 8.28 15.33 2.85
C TYR A 449 8.06 16.15 1.58
N PHE A 450 9.04 16.13 0.69
CA PHE A 450 8.98 16.84 -0.58
C PHE A 450 9.35 15.89 -1.70
N THR A 451 8.59 15.95 -2.79
CA THR A 451 8.85 15.18 -4.01
C THR A 451 8.89 16.15 -5.18
N PHE A 452 9.99 16.14 -5.91
CA PHE A 452 10.28 17.03 -7.03
C PHE A 452 10.34 16.19 -8.32
N PRO A 453 9.21 15.99 -9.01
CA PRO A 453 9.18 15.22 -10.24
C PRO A 453 9.95 15.93 -11.35
N ARG A 454 10.56 15.17 -12.26
CA ARG A 454 11.22 15.72 -13.45
C ARG A 454 10.20 16.42 -14.33
N LYS A 455 10.47 17.66 -14.72
CA LYS A 455 9.68 18.43 -15.66
C LYS A 455 10.40 18.52 -17.01
N VAL A 456 9.74 18.03 -18.05
CA VAL A 456 10.23 18.11 -19.43
C VAL A 456 9.24 18.93 -20.23
N GLU A 457 9.69 20.07 -20.73
CA GLU A 457 8.83 21.11 -21.31
C GLU A 457 7.75 21.55 -20.30
N SER A 458 6.48 21.25 -20.58
CA SER A 458 5.34 21.56 -19.71
C SER A 458 4.80 20.35 -18.94
N ALA A 459 5.32 19.14 -19.18
CA ALA A 459 4.80 17.89 -18.62
C ALA A 459 5.74 17.27 -17.59
N GLU A 460 5.17 16.75 -16.51
CA GLU A 460 5.90 16.03 -15.47
C GLU A 460 6.16 14.57 -15.88
N PHE A 461 7.29 14.01 -15.48
CA PHE A 461 7.60 12.60 -15.58
C PHE A 461 7.74 12.02 -14.17
N GLN A 462 6.66 11.46 -13.64
CA GLN A 462 6.58 11.07 -12.22
C GLN A 462 7.44 9.86 -11.85
N GLU A 463 7.94 9.11 -12.84
CA GLU A 463 8.85 7.97 -12.61
C GLU A 463 10.31 8.41 -12.43
N GLN A 464 10.64 9.68 -12.68
CA GLN A 464 11.93 10.28 -12.33
C GLN A 464 11.72 11.49 -11.46
N PHE A 465 12.22 11.44 -10.24
CA PHE A 465 11.99 12.48 -9.25
C PHE A 465 13.13 12.50 -8.23
N ILE A 466 13.17 13.59 -7.47
CA ILE A 466 13.97 13.67 -6.26
C ILE A 466 13.01 13.72 -5.08
N ASP A 467 13.14 12.83 -4.11
CA ASP A 467 12.44 12.95 -2.84
C ASP A 467 13.42 13.34 -1.74
N ILE A 468 12.95 14.12 -0.77
CA ILE A 468 13.73 14.51 0.40
C ILE A 468 12.83 14.67 1.61
N ARG A 469 13.29 14.11 2.73
CA ARG A 469 12.62 14.18 4.03
C ARG A 469 13.44 15.03 4.99
N ILE A 470 12.81 16.03 5.60
CA ILE A 470 13.43 16.95 6.55
C ILE A 470 12.80 16.75 7.93
N ASN A 471 13.60 16.45 8.93
CA ASN A 471 13.15 16.46 10.31
C ASN A 471 12.99 17.90 10.81
N GLY A 472 11.75 18.30 11.06
CA GLY A 472 11.39 19.62 11.53
C GLY A 472 11.83 19.92 12.97
N VAL A 473 12.15 18.90 13.78
CA VAL A 473 12.64 19.04 15.15
C VAL A 473 14.16 19.22 15.17
N THR A 474 14.89 18.35 14.47
CA THR A 474 16.36 18.38 14.47
C THR A 474 16.96 19.25 13.36
N LYS A 475 16.16 19.70 12.39
CA LYS A 475 16.59 20.50 11.22
C LYS A 475 17.63 19.78 10.37
N THR A 476 17.37 18.52 10.07
CA THR A 476 18.30 17.64 9.35
C THR A 476 17.58 16.86 8.26
N VAL A 477 18.31 16.48 7.21
CA VAL A 477 17.85 15.53 6.21
C VAL A 477 17.73 14.15 6.85
N GLU A 478 16.56 13.53 6.82
CA GLU A 478 16.38 12.12 7.24
C GLU A 478 16.68 11.19 6.07
N SER A 479 16.19 11.53 4.88
CA SER A 479 16.46 10.76 3.67
C SER A 479 16.40 11.67 2.45
N MET A 480 17.08 11.26 1.40
CA MET A 480 16.99 11.84 0.07
C MET A 480 17.24 10.74 -0.96
N GLY A 481 16.31 10.59 -1.90
CA GLY A 481 16.42 9.71 -3.07
C GLY A 481 16.48 10.52 -4.35
N ILE A 482 17.32 10.09 -5.29
CA ILE A 482 17.45 10.69 -6.62
C ILE A 482 17.21 9.59 -7.65
N TYR A 483 16.00 9.55 -8.20
CA TYR A 483 15.59 8.58 -9.21
C TYR A 483 15.65 9.25 -10.58
N TRP A 484 16.76 9.02 -11.29
CA TRP A 484 17.04 9.78 -12.51
C TRP A 484 17.80 8.95 -13.53
N ASP A 485 17.37 9.01 -14.79
CA ASP A 485 18.11 8.46 -15.92
C ASP A 485 18.26 9.53 -17.01
N ASP A 486 19.50 9.98 -17.22
CA ASP A 486 19.84 10.98 -18.23
C ASP A 486 19.76 10.42 -19.66
N LYS A 487 19.76 9.09 -19.82
CA LYS A 487 19.67 8.43 -21.12
C LYS A 487 18.21 8.30 -21.59
N LYS A 488 17.25 8.66 -20.74
CA LYS A 488 15.82 8.67 -21.08
C LYS A 488 15.56 9.64 -22.23
N THR A 489 14.83 9.19 -23.23
CA THR A 489 14.37 10.00 -24.36
C THR A 489 12.90 10.35 -24.19
N PHE A 490 12.51 11.53 -24.65
CA PHE A 490 11.14 12.05 -24.49
C PHE A 490 10.54 12.33 -25.86
N ASP A 491 9.34 11.80 -26.07
CA ASP A 491 8.55 12.06 -27.27
C ASP A 491 8.08 13.52 -27.33
N SER A 492 8.16 14.16 -28.50
CA SER A 492 7.63 15.51 -28.69
C SER A 492 6.17 15.67 -28.27
N LEU A 493 5.86 16.82 -27.66
CA LEU A 493 4.51 17.29 -27.33
C LEU A 493 3.76 17.91 -28.54
N GLU A 494 4.26 17.74 -29.77
CA GLU A 494 3.55 18.15 -30.99
C GLU A 494 2.48 17.13 -31.38
N GLY A 495 1.35 17.63 -31.89
CA GLY A 495 0.28 16.81 -32.45
C GLY A 495 -0.56 16.05 -31.41
N LEU A 496 -0.60 16.52 -30.16
CA LEU A 496 -1.42 15.92 -29.11
C LEU A 496 -2.92 16.14 -29.38
N ILE A 497 -3.74 15.19 -28.95
CA ILE A 497 -5.18 15.39 -28.79
C ILE A 497 -5.43 16.47 -27.74
N LYS A 498 -6.64 17.03 -27.74
CA LYS A 498 -7.02 17.98 -26.69
C LYS A 498 -7.38 17.25 -25.39
N PRO A 499 -7.17 17.89 -24.22
CA PRO A 499 -7.60 17.38 -22.92
C PRO A 499 -9.07 16.89 -22.89
N GLU A 500 -9.97 17.62 -23.56
CA GLU A 500 -11.39 17.26 -23.60
C GLU A 500 -11.65 15.94 -24.35
N GLN A 501 -10.84 15.64 -25.37
CA GLN A 501 -10.95 14.38 -26.12
C GLN A 501 -10.48 13.20 -25.27
N ALA A 502 -9.45 13.39 -24.44
CA ALA A 502 -9.02 12.40 -23.46
C ALA A 502 -10.12 12.15 -22.41
N MET A 503 -10.71 13.22 -21.86
CA MET A 503 -11.83 13.11 -20.92
C MET A 503 -13.03 12.38 -21.53
N GLU A 504 -13.38 12.69 -22.78
CA GLU A 504 -14.46 12.00 -23.49
C GLU A 504 -14.16 10.52 -23.69
N LYS A 505 -12.92 10.18 -24.05
CA LYS A 505 -12.50 8.78 -24.13
C LYS A 505 -12.62 8.09 -22.78
N PHE A 506 -12.13 8.72 -21.71
CA PHE A 506 -12.20 8.18 -20.35
C PHE A 506 -13.63 7.91 -19.89
N LEU A 507 -14.56 8.84 -20.13
CA LEU A 507 -15.95 8.68 -19.69
C LEU A 507 -16.77 7.79 -20.63
N SER A 508 -16.30 7.52 -21.85
CA SER A 508 -17.08 6.76 -22.85
C SER A 508 -17.39 5.31 -22.43
N ASP A 509 -16.51 4.69 -21.64
CA ASP A 509 -16.69 3.34 -21.10
C ASP A 509 -17.08 3.34 -19.62
N LYS A 510 -17.40 4.51 -19.04
CA LYS A 510 -17.82 4.65 -17.65
C LYS A 510 -19.32 4.90 -17.53
N SER A 511 -19.89 4.47 -16.41
CA SER A 511 -21.25 4.77 -16.00
C SER A 511 -21.28 5.14 -14.52
N MET A 512 -22.35 5.81 -14.10
CA MET A 512 -22.59 6.12 -12.70
C MET A 512 -23.55 5.07 -12.12
N GLN A 513 -23.11 4.34 -11.10
CA GLN A 513 -23.91 3.36 -10.37
C GLN A 513 -24.31 3.89 -9.00
N LEU A 514 -25.59 3.77 -8.68
CA LEU A 514 -26.13 4.14 -7.38
C LEU A 514 -25.69 3.10 -6.33
N ARG A 515 -25.08 3.54 -5.24
CA ARG A 515 -24.54 2.69 -4.17
C ARG A 515 -24.67 3.37 -2.80
N TYR A 516 -24.68 2.57 -1.76
CA TYR A 516 -24.44 3.01 -0.40
C TYR A 516 -22.95 2.92 -0.05
N THR A 517 -22.46 3.87 0.73
CA THR A 517 -21.09 3.88 1.26
C THR A 517 -21.06 4.40 2.69
N LEU A 518 -19.98 4.09 3.42
CA LEU A 518 -19.74 4.62 4.76
C LEU A 518 -19.23 6.07 4.66
N ASP A 519 -19.91 7.00 5.31
CA ASP A 519 -19.39 8.34 5.52
C ASP A 519 -18.38 8.33 6.67
N TYR A 520 -17.11 8.10 6.34
CA TYR A 520 -16.03 8.04 7.32
C TYR A 520 -15.97 9.28 8.22
N ASN A 521 -16.15 10.48 7.68
CA ASN A 521 -16.00 11.72 8.45
C ASN A 521 -17.13 11.90 9.46
N GLN A 522 -18.35 11.67 9.01
CA GLN A 522 -19.49 11.77 9.90
C GLN A 522 -19.46 10.63 10.92
N THR A 523 -19.04 9.43 10.52
CA THR A 523 -18.83 8.30 11.43
C THR A 523 -17.79 8.63 12.51
N GLN A 524 -16.65 9.22 12.13
CA GLN A 524 -15.64 9.69 13.09
C GLN A 524 -16.20 10.75 14.03
N LYS A 525 -16.99 11.70 13.50
CA LYS A 525 -17.57 12.79 14.30
C LYS A 525 -18.65 12.35 15.28
N THR A 526 -19.46 11.36 14.92
CA THR A 526 -20.59 10.88 15.75
C THR A 526 -20.23 9.68 16.61
N GLY A 527 -19.21 8.90 16.24
CA GLY A 527 -18.90 7.61 16.84
C GLY A 527 -19.90 6.50 16.45
N GLU A 528 -20.77 6.74 15.48
CA GLU A 528 -21.74 5.76 14.95
C GLU A 528 -21.62 5.69 13.43
N PRO A 529 -21.71 4.50 12.80
CA PRO A 529 -21.69 4.38 11.34
C PRO A 529 -22.77 5.24 10.67
N VAL A 530 -22.35 6.17 9.82
CA VAL A 530 -23.23 7.01 9.02
C VAL A 530 -23.15 6.55 7.57
N ILE A 531 -24.26 6.09 7.00
CA ILE A 531 -24.32 5.62 5.61
C ILE A 531 -24.80 6.73 4.69
N LYS A 532 -24.19 6.84 3.50
CA LYS A 532 -24.57 7.77 2.44
C LYS A 532 -24.94 7.05 1.15
N LEU A 533 -25.84 7.67 0.40
CA LEU A 533 -26.19 7.26 -0.96
C LEU A 533 -25.40 8.09 -1.97
N ILE A 534 -24.67 7.43 -2.87
CA ILE A 534 -23.78 8.03 -3.86
C ILE A 534 -23.99 7.42 -5.24
N TYR A 535 -23.60 8.15 -6.27
CA TYR A 535 -23.32 7.63 -7.59
C TYR A 535 -21.80 7.45 -7.73
N SER A 536 -21.32 6.21 -7.79
CA SER A 536 -19.90 5.89 -8.04
C SER A 536 -19.66 5.65 -9.53
N LEU A 537 -18.54 6.17 -10.03
CA LEU A 537 -18.10 5.97 -11.40
C LEU A 537 -17.51 4.56 -11.55
N VAL A 538 -18.06 3.77 -12.45
CA VAL A 538 -17.62 2.39 -12.69
C VAL A 538 -17.40 2.15 -14.17
N SER A 539 -16.56 1.17 -14.51
CA SER A 539 -16.45 0.70 -15.89
C SER A 539 -17.68 -0.12 -16.29
N LYS A 540 -18.15 0.10 -17.51
CA LYS A 540 -19.32 -0.61 -18.08
C LYS A 540 -19.07 -2.09 -18.30
N ASP A 541 -17.82 -2.49 -18.53
CA ASP A 541 -17.38 -3.86 -18.75
C ASP A 541 -16.78 -4.50 -17.48
N GLY A 542 -16.77 -3.80 -16.35
CA GLY A 542 -16.20 -4.30 -15.09
C GLY A 542 -14.67 -4.34 -15.04
N HIS A 543 -13.97 -4.00 -16.12
CA HIS A 543 -12.51 -3.90 -16.13
C HIS A 543 -12.07 -2.50 -15.72
N TYR A 544 -11.07 -2.41 -14.85
CA TYR A 544 -10.44 -1.13 -14.55
C TYR A 544 -9.62 -0.68 -15.76
N SER A 545 -10.22 0.05 -16.70
CA SER A 545 -9.47 0.68 -17.78
C SER A 545 -8.53 1.70 -17.14
N GLY A 546 -7.22 1.57 -17.36
CA GLY A 546 -6.23 2.48 -16.77
C GLY A 546 -6.55 3.95 -17.05
N SER A 547 -6.18 4.84 -16.13
CA SER A 547 -6.40 6.28 -16.25
C SER A 547 -5.49 6.97 -17.28
N TYR A 548 -4.63 6.21 -17.97
CA TYR A 548 -3.63 6.70 -18.92
C TYR A 548 -4.14 6.63 -20.36
N ILE A 549 -4.31 7.80 -20.97
CA ILE A 549 -4.67 7.93 -22.38
C ILE A 549 -3.47 8.49 -23.12
N ASP A 550 -2.97 7.75 -24.11
CA ASP A 550 -1.89 8.20 -24.99
C ASP A 550 -2.28 9.55 -25.63
N ALA A 551 -1.49 10.58 -25.37
CA ALA A 551 -1.84 11.95 -25.75
C ALA A 551 -1.72 12.18 -27.26
N LYS A 552 -1.10 11.29 -28.03
CA LYS A 552 -1.01 11.38 -29.50
C LYS A 552 -2.15 10.65 -30.19
N THR A 553 -2.57 9.50 -29.64
CA THR A 553 -3.52 8.60 -30.31
C THR A 553 -4.92 8.62 -29.71
N GLY A 554 -5.07 9.08 -28.47
CA GLY A 554 -6.34 9.05 -27.73
C GLY A 554 -6.81 7.64 -27.36
N LYS A 555 -5.91 6.66 -27.35
CA LYS A 555 -6.19 5.30 -26.92
C LYS A 555 -5.69 5.09 -25.49
N TYR A 556 -6.29 4.14 -24.79
CA TYR A 556 -5.70 3.69 -23.53
C TYR A 556 -4.32 3.12 -23.77
N ILE A 557 -3.43 3.38 -22.82
CA ILE A 557 -2.17 2.66 -22.73
C ILE A 557 -2.45 1.41 -21.94
N ASP A 558 -2.27 0.28 -22.61
CA ASP A 558 -2.21 -1.02 -21.95
C ASP A 558 -0.81 -1.11 -21.33
N TYR A 559 -0.71 -0.69 -20.07
CA TYR A 559 0.39 -1.21 -19.27
C TYR A 559 0.08 -2.68 -19.10
N PRO A 560 0.91 -3.61 -19.60
CA PRO A 560 0.85 -4.95 -19.03
C PRO A 560 0.87 -4.74 -17.53
N VAL A 561 -0.05 -5.38 -16.80
CA VAL A 561 -0.10 -5.34 -15.34
C VAL A 561 1.21 -5.93 -14.85
N MET A 562 2.27 -5.11 -14.92
CA MET A 562 3.54 -5.35 -14.33
C MET A 562 3.26 -4.96 -12.90
N TYR A 563 2.99 -5.98 -12.10
CA TYR A 563 3.63 -6.07 -10.80
C TYR A 563 5.13 -5.90 -11.04
N ALA A 564 5.55 -4.65 -11.29
CA ALA A 564 6.88 -4.24 -10.98
C ALA A 564 6.94 -4.47 -9.48
N GLU A 565 7.58 -5.57 -9.08
CA GLU A 565 8.18 -5.62 -7.77
C GLU A 565 8.80 -4.23 -7.57
N PRO A 566 8.44 -3.47 -6.52
CA PRO A 566 9.31 -2.38 -6.14
C PRO A 566 10.66 -3.05 -6.05
N ALA A 567 11.62 -2.61 -6.86
CA ALA A 567 12.99 -3.04 -6.68
C ALA A 567 13.26 -2.74 -5.21
N VAL A 568 13.24 -3.81 -4.40
CA VAL A 568 13.41 -3.72 -2.98
C VAL A 568 14.85 -3.27 -2.88
N ALA A 569 15.03 -1.97 -2.67
CA ALA A 569 16.33 -1.47 -2.27
C ALA A 569 16.74 -2.32 -1.05
N PRO A 570 17.97 -2.85 -1.04
CA PRO A 570 18.43 -3.73 0.03
C PRO A 570 18.27 -3.11 1.42
#